data_AF-A0A1F7QRX3-F1
#
_entry.id   AF-A0A1F7QRX3-F1
#
_cell.length_a   1.000
_cell.length_b   1.000
_cell.length_c   1.000
_cell.angle_alpha   90.00
_cell.angle_beta   90.00
_cell.angle_gamma   90.00
#
_symmetry.space_group_name_H-M   'P 1'
#
loop_
_entity.id
_entity.type
_entity.pdbx_description
1 polymer ?
#
loop_
_entity_poly.entity_id
_entity_poly.type
_entity_poly.pdbx_seq_one_letter_code
_entity_poly.pdbx_strand_id
1 'polypeptide(L)'
;MRKSIVQNNFPGINTASLIVQTQDLIDLAVEFWRLEKRFKKIEDKLSEDENKAFRNSVEKLGRFVKKNHLEVIDYTGQTYNDGMNLDILASEKDSQLEQDIIFETHEPAVSHNGVLIRKAKVIIHEK
;
A
#
# COMPACT_ATOMS: atom_id res chain seq x y z
N MET A 1 53.87 -20.61 27.38
CA MET A 1 52.76 -19.84 27.98
C MET A 1 51.73 -19.51 26.90
N ARG A 2 50.59 -20.22 26.87
CA ARG A 2 49.47 -19.89 25.95
C ARG A 2 48.50 -18.99 26.71
N LYS A 3 48.26 -17.77 26.20
CA LYS A 3 47.23 -16.87 26.73
C LYS A 3 45.87 -17.47 26.42
N SER A 4 45.10 -17.75 27.47
CA SER A 4 43.69 -18.13 27.39
C SER A 4 42.89 -16.91 26.91
N ILE A 5 42.23 -17.02 25.76
CA ILE A 5 41.22 -16.06 25.33
C ILE A 5 39.93 -16.48 26.03
N VAL A 6 39.51 -15.67 27.00
CA VAL A 6 38.21 -15.82 27.68
C VAL A 6 37.12 -15.64 26.62
N GLN A 7 36.40 -16.72 26.30
CA GLN A 7 35.17 -16.65 25.55
C GLN A 7 34.09 -16.05 26.46
N ASN A 8 33.70 -14.81 26.21
CA ASN A 8 32.53 -14.21 26.84
C ASN A 8 31.27 -14.83 26.22
N ASN A 9 30.71 -15.83 26.88
CA ASN A 9 29.37 -16.35 26.60
C ASN A 9 28.32 -15.31 27.05
N PHE A 10 27.78 -14.53 26.11
CA PHE A 10 26.57 -13.75 26.35
C PHE A 10 25.35 -14.69 26.27
N PRO A 11 24.52 -14.79 27.32
CA PRO A 11 23.39 -15.70 27.34
C PRO A 11 22.26 -15.19 26.44
N GLY A 12 21.87 -16.02 25.47
CA GLY A 12 20.48 -16.23 25.08
C GLY A 12 19.71 -15.06 24.48
N ILE A 13 20.16 -14.50 23.35
CA ILE A 13 19.18 -13.96 22.39
C ILE A 13 18.61 -15.18 21.66
N ASN A 14 17.42 -15.60 22.06
CA ASN A 14 16.68 -16.61 21.32
C ASN A 14 16.22 -15.96 20.02
N THR A 15 17.02 -16.08 18.96
CA THR A 15 16.65 -15.59 17.63
C THR A 15 15.60 -16.52 17.07
N ALA A 16 14.36 -16.39 17.55
CA ALA A 16 13.22 -17.05 16.93
C ALA A 16 13.14 -16.52 15.49
N SER A 17 13.30 -17.42 14.52
CA SER A 17 12.99 -17.16 13.12
C SER A 17 11.48 -16.93 13.02
N LEU A 18 11.06 -15.68 12.93
CA LEU A 18 9.67 -15.33 12.66
C LEU A 18 9.41 -15.57 11.16
N ILE A 19 8.47 -16.48 10.85
CA ILE A 19 7.98 -16.70 9.49
C ILE A 19 6.79 -15.77 9.29
N VAL A 20 6.93 -14.79 8.40
CA VAL A 20 5.83 -13.91 7.97
C VAL A 20 5.28 -14.46 6.66
N GLN A 21 3.97 -14.65 6.57
CA GLN A 21 3.37 -15.11 5.33
C GLN A 21 3.29 -13.93 4.35
N THR A 22 3.48 -14.19 3.05
CA THR A 22 3.31 -13.16 2.00
C THR A 22 1.94 -12.51 2.07
N GLN A 23 0.93 -13.27 2.49
CA GLN A 23 -0.43 -12.78 2.68
C GLN A 23 -0.51 -11.67 3.74
N ASP A 24 0.19 -11.82 4.87
CA ASP A 24 0.24 -10.80 5.92
C ASP A 24 0.86 -9.49 5.42
N LEU A 25 1.89 -9.59 4.57
CA LEU A 25 2.54 -8.42 3.95
C LEU A 25 1.62 -7.72 2.94
N ILE A 26 0.84 -8.48 2.17
CA ILE A 26 -0.17 -7.95 1.26
C ILE A 26 -1.24 -7.18 2.04
N ASP A 27 -1.76 -7.76 3.11
CA ASP A 27 -2.79 -7.12 3.93
C ASP A 27 -2.26 -5.84 4.60
N LEU A 28 -1.02 -5.88 5.09
CA LEU A 28 -0.33 -4.68 5.60
C LEU A 28 -0.17 -3.59 4.52
N ALA A 29 0.17 -3.96 3.29
CA ALA A 29 0.31 -3.01 2.20
C ALA A 29 -1.03 -2.32 1.84
N VAL A 30 -2.14 -3.07 1.90
CA VAL A 30 -3.49 -2.52 1.70
C VAL A 30 -3.87 -1.57 2.83
N GLU A 31 -3.60 -1.92 4.08
CA GLU A 31 -3.86 -1.03 5.22
C GLU A 31 -2.99 0.23 5.19
N PHE A 32 -1.75 0.11 4.73
CA PHE A 32 -0.89 1.25 4.47
C PHE A 32 -1.49 2.19 3.41
N TRP A 33 -1.97 1.66 2.28
CA TRP A 33 -2.68 2.46 1.27
C TRP A 33 -3.91 3.18 1.85
N ARG A 34 -4.70 2.50 2.70
CA ARG A 34 -5.85 3.12 3.39
C ARG A 34 -5.41 4.27 4.29
N LEU A 35 -4.29 4.11 5.01
CA LEU A 35 -3.73 5.15 5.86
C LEU A 35 -3.29 6.36 5.04
N GLU A 36 -2.59 6.15 3.91
CA GLU A 36 -2.20 7.22 2.99
C GLU A 36 -3.41 8.00 2.47
N LYS A 37 -4.47 7.30 2.04
CA LYS A 37 -5.72 7.92 1.57
C LYS A 37 -6.38 8.76 2.66
N ARG A 38 -6.36 8.30 3.92
CA ARG A 38 -6.89 9.07 5.06
C ARG A 38 -6.03 10.29 5.39
N PHE A 39 -4.71 10.15 5.32
CA PHE A 39 -3.79 11.25 5.57
C PHE A 39 -3.98 12.39 4.58
N LYS A 40 -4.10 12.09 3.28
CA LYS A 40 -4.38 13.09 2.23
C LYS A 40 -5.63 13.93 2.50
N LYS A 41 -6.64 13.38 3.19
CA LYS A 41 -7.90 14.09 3.54
C LYS A 41 -7.77 15.05 4.73
N ILE A 42 -6.66 14.98 5.46
CA ILE A 42 -6.41 15.81 6.65
C ILE A 42 -5.13 16.63 6.52
N GLU A 43 -4.36 16.47 5.45
CA GLU A 43 -3.09 17.16 5.21
C GLU A 43 -3.28 18.69 5.25
N ASP A 44 -4.40 19.20 4.74
CA ASP A 44 -4.77 20.62 4.78
C ASP A 44 -5.12 21.16 6.17
N LYS A 45 -5.31 20.29 7.16
CA LYS A 45 -5.70 20.63 8.54
C LYS A 45 -4.54 20.60 9.53
N LEU A 46 -3.40 20.08 9.11
CA LEU A 46 -2.21 19.95 9.95
C LEU A 46 -1.26 21.13 9.70
N SER A 47 -0.42 21.43 10.69
CA SER A 47 0.70 22.35 10.47
C SER A 47 1.73 21.75 9.51
N GLU A 48 2.57 22.60 8.92
CA GLU A 48 3.66 22.18 8.03
C GLU A 48 4.62 21.18 8.70
N ASP A 49 4.95 21.40 9.97
CA ASP A 49 5.85 20.51 10.73
C ASP A 49 5.22 19.13 10.98
N GLU A 50 3.94 19.09 11.33
CA GLU A 50 3.19 17.84 11.47
C GLU A 50 3.10 17.09 10.14
N ASN A 51 2.75 17.80 9.06
CA ASN A 51 2.69 17.23 7.71
C ASN A 51 4.02 16.62 7.30
N LYS A 52 5.13 17.33 7.54
CA LYS A 52 6.48 16.84 7.25
C LYS A 52 6.81 15.58 8.05
N ALA A 53 6.46 15.52 9.34
CA ALA A 53 6.70 14.35 10.17
C ALA A 53 5.92 13.12 9.68
N PHE A 54 4.64 13.29 9.32
CA PHE A 54 3.82 12.22 8.76
C PHE A 54 4.31 11.76 7.39
N ARG A 55 4.60 12.69 6.47
CA ARG A 55 5.11 12.37 5.13
C ARG A 55 6.39 11.54 5.21
N ASN A 56 7.32 11.92 6.09
CA ASN A 56 8.55 11.14 6.32
C ASN A 56 8.27 9.71 6.79
N SER A 57 7.25 9.51 7.63
CA SER A 57 6.86 8.19 8.14
C SER A 57 6.18 7.35 7.06
N VAL A 58 5.25 7.95 6.31
CA VAL A 58 4.57 7.35 5.16
C VAL A 58 5.59 6.90 4.11
N GLU A 59 6.54 7.77 3.75
CA GLU A 59 7.58 7.43 2.78
C GLU A 59 8.44 6.23 3.22
N LYS A 60 8.78 6.15 4.52
CA LYS A 60 9.55 5.01 5.06
C LYS A 60 8.76 3.71 4.96
N LEU A 61 7.46 3.73 5.28
CA LEU A 61 6.58 2.58 5.13
C LEU A 61 6.42 2.19 3.65
N GLY A 62 6.23 3.16 2.76
CA GLY A 62 6.15 2.92 1.32
C GLY A 62 7.43 2.29 0.76
N ARG A 63 8.62 2.69 1.25
CA ARG A 63 9.89 2.03 0.90
C ARG A 63 9.93 0.56 1.36
N PHE A 64 9.33 0.23 2.50
CA PHE A 64 9.24 -1.16 2.96
C PHE A 64 8.34 -2.01 2.05
N VAL A 65 7.18 -1.49 1.65
CA VAL A 65 6.29 -2.18 0.68
C VAL A 65 7.03 -2.45 -0.63
N LYS A 66 7.68 -1.43 -1.20
CA LYS A 66 8.46 -1.55 -2.44
C LYS A 66 9.63 -2.52 -2.33
N LYS A 67 10.35 -2.52 -1.21
CA LYS A 67 11.47 -3.44 -0.96
C LYS A 67 11.04 -4.91 -0.98
N ASN A 68 9.79 -5.19 -0.63
CA ASN A 68 9.21 -6.54 -0.68
C ASN A 68 8.50 -6.82 -2.02
N HIS A 69 8.79 -6.05 -3.07
CA HIS A 69 8.25 -6.22 -4.42
C HIS A 69 6.72 -6.23 -4.48
N LEU A 70 6.07 -5.51 -3.55
CA LEU A 70 4.64 -5.29 -3.54
C LEU A 70 4.33 -3.95 -4.23
N GLU A 71 3.33 -3.95 -5.09
CA GLU A 71 2.75 -2.74 -5.67
C GLU A 71 1.27 -2.68 -5.31
N VAL A 72 0.84 -1.53 -4.82
CA VAL A 72 -0.56 -1.25 -4.47
C VAL A 72 -1.02 -0.11 -5.37
N ILE A 73 -2.01 -0.37 -6.22
CA ILE A 73 -2.43 0.55 -7.28
C ILE A 73 -3.82 1.08 -6.96
N ASP A 74 -3.89 2.42 -6.87
CA ASP A 74 -5.13 3.18 -6.78
C ASP A 74 -5.49 3.72 -8.16
N TYR A 75 -6.69 3.43 -8.62
CA TYR A 75 -7.19 3.86 -9.92
C TYR A 75 -8.12 5.08 -9.82
N THR A 76 -8.37 5.62 -8.63
CA THR A 76 -9.26 6.78 -8.42
C THR A 76 -8.84 7.95 -9.30
N GLY A 77 -9.79 8.49 -10.07
CA GLY A 77 -9.60 9.61 -10.99
C GLY A 77 -8.98 9.26 -12.33
N GLN A 78 -8.66 7.99 -12.60
CA GLN A 78 -8.17 7.54 -13.91
C GLN A 78 -9.33 7.31 -14.89
N THR A 79 -9.07 7.46 -16.19
CA THR A 79 -10.03 7.08 -17.24
C THR A 79 -10.32 5.59 -17.18
N TYR A 80 -11.59 5.22 -17.21
CA TYR A 80 -12.02 3.84 -17.28
C TYR A 80 -12.01 3.36 -18.74
N ASN A 81 -11.62 2.09 -18.95
CA ASN A 81 -11.81 1.39 -20.21
C ASN A 81 -12.14 -0.08 -19.95
N ASP A 82 -12.99 -0.67 -20.78
CA ASP A 82 -13.47 -2.06 -20.60
C ASP A 82 -12.37 -3.13 -20.68
N GLY A 83 -11.18 -2.78 -21.17
CA GLY A 83 -10.02 -3.67 -21.22
C GLY A 83 -9.27 -3.79 -19.88
N MET A 84 -9.60 -2.98 -18.88
CA MET A 84 -8.90 -3.00 -17.60
C MET A 84 -9.30 -4.24 -16.78
N ASN A 85 -8.32 -4.86 -16.11
CA ASN A 85 -8.55 -6.03 -15.26
C ASN A 85 -9.01 -5.61 -13.85
N LEU A 86 -10.23 -5.11 -13.74
CA LEU A 86 -10.84 -4.58 -12.52
C LEU A 86 -12.12 -5.36 -12.17
N ASP A 87 -12.51 -5.32 -10.91
CA ASP A 87 -13.84 -5.74 -10.46
C ASP A 87 -14.70 -4.49 -10.25
N ILE A 88 -15.76 -4.32 -11.07
CA ILE A 88 -16.66 -3.18 -10.98
C ILE A 88 -17.72 -3.46 -9.90
N LEU A 89 -17.74 -2.65 -8.85
CA LEU A 89 -18.72 -2.76 -7.76
C LEU A 89 -20.03 -2.05 -8.08
N ALA A 90 -19.94 -0.91 -8.75
CA ALA A 90 -21.07 -0.10 -9.15
C ALA A 90 -20.69 0.76 -10.36
N SER A 91 -21.71 1.10 -11.16
CA SER A 91 -21.61 2.04 -12.27
C SER A 91 -22.75 3.05 -12.17
N GLU A 92 -22.42 4.33 -12.27
CA GLU A 92 -23.36 5.45 -12.18
C GLU A 92 -23.25 6.32 -13.43
N LYS A 93 -24.37 6.81 -13.96
CA LYS A 93 -24.35 7.72 -15.11
C LYS A 93 -24.15 9.16 -14.67
N ASP A 94 -23.21 9.84 -15.31
CA ASP A 94 -22.93 11.26 -15.16
C ASP A 94 -22.73 11.93 -16.52
N SER A 95 -23.82 12.54 -17.01
CA SER A 95 -23.86 13.24 -18.30
C SER A 95 -22.92 14.45 -18.41
N GLN A 96 -22.31 14.88 -17.30
CA GLN A 96 -21.34 15.98 -17.30
C GLN A 96 -19.92 15.49 -17.65
N LEU A 97 -19.68 14.18 -17.67
CA LEU A 97 -18.38 13.60 -17.99
C LEU A 97 -18.10 13.59 -19.49
N GLU A 98 -16.86 13.89 -19.84
CA GLU A 98 -16.39 13.77 -21.23
C GLU A 98 -16.11 12.32 -21.62
N GLN A 99 -15.73 11.50 -20.63
CA GLN A 99 -15.32 10.10 -20.72
C GLN A 99 -15.62 9.35 -19.42
N ASP A 100 -15.71 8.03 -19.48
CA ASP A 100 -15.89 7.19 -18.30
C ASP A 100 -14.66 7.28 -17.39
N ILE A 101 -14.89 7.34 -16.08
CA ILE A 101 -13.83 7.46 -15.08
C ILE A 101 -14.00 6.44 -13.97
N ILE A 102 -12.89 6.05 -13.38
CA ILE A 102 -12.87 5.34 -12.11
C ILE A 102 -13.07 6.39 -11.02
N PHE A 103 -14.32 6.55 -10.58
CA PHE A 103 -14.69 7.55 -9.58
C PHE A 103 -14.05 7.25 -8.23
N GLU A 104 -14.06 5.99 -7.80
CA GLU A 104 -13.43 5.57 -6.56
C GLU A 104 -12.82 4.17 -6.68
N THR A 105 -11.58 4.03 -6.21
CA THR A 105 -11.02 2.73 -5.83
C THR A 105 -11.43 2.41 -4.39
N HIS A 106 -12.24 1.37 -4.24
CA HIS A 106 -12.73 0.88 -2.95
C HIS A 106 -11.75 -0.11 -2.31
N GLU A 107 -11.20 -1.02 -3.11
CA GLU A 107 -10.05 -1.88 -2.77
C GLU A 107 -8.98 -1.74 -3.85
N PRO A 108 -7.70 -1.56 -3.49
CA PRO A 108 -6.65 -1.34 -4.47
C PRO A 108 -6.27 -2.66 -5.15
N ALA A 109 -5.71 -2.57 -6.36
CA ALA A 109 -5.06 -3.73 -6.94
C ALA A 109 -3.75 -3.98 -6.20
N VAL A 110 -3.39 -5.25 -6.03
CA VAL A 110 -2.12 -5.63 -5.43
C VAL A 110 -1.37 -6.56 -6.36
N SER A 111 -0.15 -6.19 -6.74
CA SER A 111 0.80 -7.04 -7.45
C SER A 111 1.95 -7.45 -6.53
N HIS A 112 2.50 -8.65 -6.74
CA HIS A 112 3.71 -9.12 -6.07
C HIS A 112 4.64 -9.69 -7.12
N ASN A 113 5.86 -9.16 -7.21
CA ASN A 113 6.82 -9.50 -8.28
C ASN A 113 6.23 -9.35 -9.70
N GLY A 114 5.42 -8.30 -9.91
CA GLY A 114 4.77 -8.03 -11.20
C GLY A 114 3.59 -8.96 -11.54
N VAL A 115 3.26 -9.92 -10.68
CA VAL A 115 2.09 -10.78 -10.84
C VAL A 115 0.92 -10.17 -10.07
N LEU A 116 -0.21 -9.95 -10.73
CA LEU A 116 -1.43 -9.46 -10.09
C LEU A 116 -1.97 -10.54 -9.14
N ILE A 117 -2.07 -10.20 -7.84
CA ILE A 117 -2.58 -11.08 -6.79
C ILE A 117 -4.02 -10.74 -6.44
N ARG A 118 -4.36 -9.44 -6.44
CA ARG A 118 -5.72 -8.93 -6.17
C ARG A 118 -6.09 -7.90 -7.21
N LYS A 119 -7.26 -8.04 -7.83
CA LYS A 119 -7.85 -7.00 -8.68
C LYS A 119 -8.30 -5.83 -7.81
N ALA A 120 -8.26 -4.62 -8.36
CA ALA A 120 -8.90 -3.49 -7.71
C ALA A 120 -10.42 -3.65 -7.81
N LYS A 121 -11.11 -3.25 -6.74
CA LYS A 121 -12.56 -3.11 -6.75
C LYS A 121 -12.91 -1.65 -6.83
N VAL A 122 -13.67 -1.26 -7.85
CA VAL A 122 -13.86 0.14 -8.21
C VAL A 122 -15.33 0.50 -8.42
N ILE A 123 -15.65 1.77 -8.25
CA ILE A 123 -16.89 2.39 -8.69
C ILE A 123 -16.54 3.26 -9.90
N ILE A 124 -17.31 3.11 -10.97
CA ILE A 124 -17.13 3.89 -12.20
C ILE A 124 -18.27 4.88 -12.37
N HIS A 125 -17.96 6.04 -12.94
CA HIS A 125 -18.97 6.93 -13.49
C HIS A 125 -18.87 6.87 -15.02
N GLU A 126 -19.97 6.51 -15.66
CA GLU A 126 -20.14 6.42 -17.11
C GLU A 126 -20.76 7.71 -17.65
N LYS A 127 -20.41 8.05 -18.87
CA LYS A 127 -21.04 9.16 -19.60
C LYS A 127 -22.53 8.93 -19.94
#